data_AF-A0AAD1MD55-F1
#
_entry.id   AF-A0AAD1MD55-F1
#
_cell.length_a   1.000
_cell.length_b   1.000
_cell.length_c   1.000
_cell.angle_alpha   90.00
_cell.angle_beta   90.00
_cell.angle_gamma   90.00
#
_symmetry.space_group_name_H-M   'P 1'
#
loop_
_entity.id
_entity.type
_entity.pdbx_description
1 polymer ?
#
loop_
_entity_poly.entity_id
_entity_poly.type
_entity_poly.pdbx_seq_one_letter_code
_entity_poly.pdbx_strand_id
1 'polypeptide(L)'
;MSSAHHVRGGVAGAVIAGAGYVAVALAATTPASAAPQCNSSIPSCGDGNPGHAMLASVGPAPVMLVGDGTAEHPNGGLLIGNGYSPDPATCGTACTGGNGGWLLGNGGQGANGGSGGNAGLFGSGGRGGGGISEHIDGGNGGHGGVLIGNGGDGGDGGMGSPGSNGGTGGRGGDSGLIGGVGGHGGNGGDGGLGVGIVISNGGGGGAGGNGGLFHAGGDGGQGGDAGTSGAGGQGGRGGNGGVIDGRGGSGGGGGNGSNRGSFNGGQGGVGGIGGILGVGGSGGDGGTGGGTTSGIAGLGGNGGAGGAGGISGGRGGVGGQGGSATTGTGGQGGSGGSGGAGGIVGGSGGSGGNGGNSNSGTGGNGGSGANGGLGVGGTRAGRGARAGSPPNGGTGGKGGLAGRGGRPGDPAR
;
A
#
# COMPACT_ATOMS: atom_id res chain seq x y z
N MET A 1 14.55 -22.53 48.86
CA MET A 1 15.66 -22.01 48.04
C MET A 1 15.27 -22.25 46.59
N SER A 2 15.25 -21.33 45.63
CA SER A 2 14.92 -19.91 45.57
C SER A 2 14.43 -19.73 44.12
N SER A 3 13.32 -19.04 43.86
CA SER A 3 12.93 -18.61 42.51
C SER A 3 12.23 -17.27 42.60
N ALA A 4 12.83 -16.30 41.93
CA ALA A 4 12.50 -14.89 42.00
C ALA A 4 11.49 -14.51 40.91
N HIS A 5 10.41 -13.86 41.34
CA HIS A 5 9.62 -12.92 40.55
C HIS A 5 10.43 -11.63 40.33
N HIS A 6 10.31 -11.00 39.16
CA HIS A 6 10.58 -9.57 39.02
C HIS A 6 9.46 -8.85 38.26
N VAL A 7 9.04 -7.76 38.89
CA VAL A 7 7.90 -6.88 38.60
C VAL A 7 8.31 -5.81 37.60
N ARG A 8 7.35 -5.42 36.74
CA ARG A 8 7.44 -4.27 35.82
C ARG A 8 7.39 -2.95 36.59
N GLY A 9 8.39 -2.09 36.43
CA GLY A 9 8.35 -0.67 36.84
C GLY A 9 8.27 0.23 35.61
N GLY A 10 7.23 1.05 35.53
CA GLY A 10 7.11 2.13 34.54
C GLY A 10 7.83 3.39 35.00
N VAL A 11 8.32 4.19 34.04
CA VAL A 11 8.88 5.53 34.32
C VAL A 11 8.02 6.57 33.62
N ALA A 12 7.47 7.47 34.44
CA ALA A 12 6.86 8.73 34.02
C ALA A 12 7.96 9.79 33.84
N GLY A 13 7.97 10.47 32.69
CA GLY A 13 8.84 11.63 32.43
C GLY A 13 8.10 12.94 32.71
N ALA A 14 8.62 13.73 33.64
CA ALA A 14 8.11 15.04 34.03
C ALA A 14 8.35 16.10 32.96
N VAL A 15 7.38 17.00 32.78
CA VAL A 15 7.50 18.23 31.98
C VAL A 15 7.84 19.38 32.92
N ILE A 16 8.96 20.07 32.69
CA ILE A 16 9.24 21.39 33.29
C ILE A 16 9.28 22.41 32.16
N ALA A 17 8.33 23.34 32.19
CA ALA A 17 8.28 24.51 31.34
C ALA A 17 9.19 25.61 31.91
N GLY A 18 10.03 26.22 31.08
CA GLY A 18 10.82 27.41 31.43
C GLY A 18 11.96 27.63 30.45
N ALA A 19 11.92 28.76 29.74
CA ALA A 19 12.77 29.09 28.60
C ALA A 19 14.28 29.10 28.91
N GLY A 20 15.07 28.41 28.07
CA GLY A 20 16.53 28.48 28.07
C GLY A 20 17.15 27.27 27.38
N TYR A 21 17.80 27.50 26.23
CA TYR A 21 18.41 26.48 25.37
C TYR A 21 19.28 25.45 26.11
N VAL A 22 19.02 24.15 25.91
CA VAL A 22 19.97 23.07 26.17
C VAL A 22 19.92 22.06 25.02
N ALA A 23 21.06 21.83 24.38
CA ALA A 23 21.26 20.80 23.37
C ALA A 23 21.33 19.43 24.04
N VAL A 24 20.45 18.50 23.65
CA VAL A 24 20.49 17.10 24.06
C VAL A 24 21.07 16.26 22.92
N ALA A 25 22.22 15.66 23.16
CA ALA A 25 22.80 14.63 22.33
C ALA A 25 22.02 13.32 22.53
N LEU A 26 21.39 12.82 21.48
CA LEU A 26 20.86 11.44 21.45
C LEU A 26 21.99 10.51 21.01
N ALA A 27 22.55 9.80 21.99
CA ALA A 27 23.40 8.64 21.73
C ALA A 27 22.55 7.52 21.13
N ALA A 28 22.82 7.16 19.87
CA ALA A 28 22.27 5.96 19.27
C ALA A 28 22.92 4.73 19.91
N THR A 29 22.17 4.02 20.75
CA THR A 29 22.55 2.68 21.20
C THR A 29 22.33 1.71 20.04
N THR A 30 23.41 1.38 19.33
CA THR A 30 23.42 0.24 18.39
C THR A 30 23.30 -1.06 19.19
N PRO A 31 22.37 -1.98 18.88
CA PRO A 31 22.46 -3.33 19.40
C PRO A 31 23.71 -4.00 18.83
N ALA A 32 24.49 -4.65 19.70
CA ALA A 32 25.64 -5.44 19.32
C ALA A 32 25.20 -6.56 18.37
N SER A 33 25.46 -6.39 17.07
CA SER A 33 25.48 -7.50 16.13
C SER A 33 26.66 -8.39 16.51
N ALA A 34 26.36 -9.66 16.81
CA ALA A 34 27.34 -10.69 17.11
C ALA A 34 28.49 -10.64 16.08
N ALA A 35 29.71 -10.39 16.58
CA ALA A 35 30.92 -10.58 15.81
C ALA A 35 30.97 -12.05 15.32
N PRO A 36 31.46 -12.33 14.10
CA PRO A 36 31.71 -13.70 13.68
C PRO A 36 32.71 -14.32 14.66
N GLN A 37 32.34 -15.43 15.29
CA GLN A 37 33.27 -16.17 16.13
C GLN A 37 34.34 -16.78 15.23
N CYS A 38 35.59 -16.35 15.38
CA CYS A 38 36.73 -16.91 14.67
C CYS A 38 36.83 -18.40 15.00
N ASN A 39 36.57 -19.26 14.01
CA ASN A 39 36.85 -20.68 14.08
C ASN A 39 38.28 -20.92 13.57
N SER A 40 39.04 -21.78 14.25
CA SER A 40 40.49 -21.99 14.12
C SER A 40 40.96 -22.66 12.81
N SER A 41 40.29 -22.40 11.69
CA SER A 41 40.58 -23.00 10.37
C SER A 41 40.90 -21.97 9.28
N ILE A 42 41.09 -20.68 9.63
CA ILE A 42 41.45 -19.60 8.68
C ILE A 42 42.75 -18.91 9.16
N PRO A 43 43.83 -18.83 8.37
CA PRO A 43 45.17 -18.47 8.88
C PRO A 43 45.45 -16.98 9.19
N SER A 44 44.45 -16.10 9.36
CA SER A 44 44.70 -14.65 9.49
C SER A 44 44.18 -13.98 10.77
N CYS A 45 43.83 -14.75 11.79
CA CYS A 45 43.72 -14.21 13.15
C CYS A 45 45.10 -14.25 13.82
N GLY A 46 45.94 -13.26 13.51
CA GLY A 46 47.31 -13.13 14.02
C GLY A 46 47.52 -11.79 14.73
N ASP A 47 48.16 -11.90 15.88
CA ASP A 47 48.37 -10.90 16.94
C ASP A 47 49.03 -9.58 16.51
N GLY A 48 48.72 -8.54 17.30
CA GLY A 48 49.16 -7.17 17.11
C GLY A 48 50.68 -6.99 17.12
N ASN A 49 51.23 -6.77 15.93
CA ASN A 49 52.51 -6.10 15.75
C ASN A 49 52.31 -4.90 14.81
N PRO A 50 52.62 -3.64 15.23
CA PRO A 50 52.46 -2.46 14.39
C PRO A 50 53.62 -2.38 13.40
N GLY A 51 53.63 -3.25 12.41
CA GLY A 51 54.58 -3.26 11.31
C GLY A 51 53.89 -2.90 10.00
N HIS A 52 54.16 -1.69 9.50
CA HIS A 52 53.81 -1.22 8.17
C HIS A 52 52.30 -1.20 7.85
N ALA A 53 51.64 -0.13 8.31
CA ALA A 53 50.53 0.44 7.56
C ALA A 53 51.06 0.79 6.16
N MET A 54 50.89 -0.14 5.21
CA MET A 54 50.76 0.26 3.82
C MET A 54 49.52 1.15 3.80
N LEU A 55 49.74 2.47 3.83
CA LEU A 55 48.80 3.36 3.16
C LEU A 55 48.78 2.90 1.71
N ALA A 56 47.90 1.94 1.41
CA ALA A 56 47.38 1.82 0.06
C ALA A 56 46.90 3.23 -0.25
N SER A 57 47.58 3.88 -1.20
CA SER A 57 47.06 5.12 -1.76
C SER A 57 45.66 4.78 -2.23
N VAL A 58 44.65 5.17 -1.45
CA VAL A 58 43.30 5.31 -1.97
C VAL A 58 43.41 6.52 -2.89
N GLY A 59 44.01 6.30 -4.07
CA GLY A 59 43.80 7.19 -5.19
C GLY A 59 42.29 7.33 -5.34
N PRO A 60 41.79 8.51 -5.73
CA PRO A 60 40.36 8.66 -5.96
C PRO A 60 39.93 7.52 -6.87
N ALA A 61 38.97 6.71 -6.41
CA ALA A 61 38.41 5.65 -7.23
C ALA A 61 38.05 6.28 -8.58
N PRO A 62 38.42 5.65 -9.72
CA PRO A 62 38.15 6.25 -11.02
C PRO A 62 36.65 6.54 -11.11
N VAL A 63 36.30 7.82 -11.25
CA VAL A 63 34.91 8.23 -11.44
C VAL A 63 34.49 7.64 -12.78
N MET A 64 33.67 6.59 -12.72
CA MET A 64 33.12 5.99 -13.92
C MET A 64 32.13 6.99 -14.51
N LEU A 65 32.55 7.67 -15.58
CA LEU A 65 31.70 8.63 -16.29
C LEU A 65 30.64 7.90 -17.13
N VAL A 66 31.00 6.74 -17.67
CA VAL A 66 30.14 5.91 -18.51
C VAL A 66 30.31 4.45 -18.12
N GLY A 67 29.20 3.75 -17.86
CA GLY A 67 29.17 2.32 -17.59
C GLY A 67 27.94 1.91 -16.79
N ASP A 68 27.46 0.69 -16.96
CA ASP A 68 26.36 0.18 -16.14
C ASP A 68 26.85 -0.19 -14.72
N GLY A 69 25.94 -0.13 -13.76
CA GLY A 69 26.21 -0.56 -12.39
C GLY A 69 26.49 -2.06 -12.30
N THR A 70 27.27 -2.45 -11.30
CA THR A 70 27.59 -3.84 -10.94
C THR A 70 27.14 -4.17 -9.52
N ALA A 71 27.30 -5.42 -9.09
CA ALA A 71 26.99 -5.81 -7.71
C ALA A 71 27.79 -5.01 -6.67
N GLU A 72 29.05 -4.68 -6.96
CA GLU A 72 29.95 -3.93 -6.07
C GLU A 72 29.70 -2.41 -6.15
N HIS A 73 29.30 -1.92 -7.32
CA HIS A 73 28.99 -0.51 -7.56
C HIS A 73 27.61 -0.41 -8.24
N PRO A 74 26.51 -0.43 -7.48
CA PRO A 74 25.17 -0.61 -8.04
C PRO A 74 24.75 0.51 -8.99
N ASN A 75 25.24 1.73 -8.79
CA ASN A 75 24.86 2.86 -9.61
C ASN A 75 25.60 2.83 -10.95
N GLY A 76 24.90 3.21 -12.01
CA GLY A 76 25.52 3.50 -13.30
C GLY A 76 26.53 4.64 -13.20
N GLY A 77 27.35 4.77 -14.23
CA GLY A 77 28.33 5.82 -14.37
C GLY A 77 27.70 7.20 -14.25
N LEU A 78 28.48 8.18 -13.77
CA LEU A 78 27.99 9.50 -13.41
C LEU A 78 27.18 10.17 -14.52
N LEU A 79 27.57 10.00 -15.79
CA LEU A 79 26.86 10.59 -16.93
C LEU A 79 25.94 9.57 -17.59
N ILE A 80 26.46 8.40 -17.97
CA ILE A 80 25.70 7.41 -18.74
C ILE A 80 25.85 6.03 -18.12
N GLY A 81 24.73 5.35 -17.92
CA GLY A 81 24.72 3.98 -17.44
C GLY A 81 23.41 3.59 -16.79
N ASN A 82 23.01 2.35 -16.91
CA ASN A 82 21.89 1.80 -16.16
C ASN A 82 22.33 1.42 -14.76
N GLY A 83 21.42 1.50 -13.82
CA GLY A 83 21.61 0.93 -12.50
C GLY A 83 21.59 -0.60 -12.52
N TYR A 84 22.37 -1.20 -11.64
CA TYR A 84 22.41 -2.64 -11.43
C TYR A 84 21.08 -3.16 -10.91
N SER A 85 20.63 -4.30 -11.45
CA SER A 85 19.47 -5.04 -10.92
C SER A 85 19.98 -6.27 -10.17
N PRO A 86 19.83 -6.34 -8.84
CA PRO A 86 20.29 -7.48 -8.06
C PRO A 86 19.57 -8.77 -8.47
N ASP A 87 20.33 -9.87 -8.57
CA ASP A 87 19.75 -11.19 -8.77
C ASP A 87 19.04 -11.65 -7.47
N PRO A 88 17.72 -11.91 -7.52
CA PRO A 88 16.95 -12.32 -6.35
C PRO A 88 17.43 -13.63 -5.72
N ALA A 89 18.15 -14.49 -6.46
CA ALA A 89 18.65 -15.75 -5.93
C ALA A 89 19.91 -15.59 -5.04
N THR A 90 20.66 -14.50 -5.20
CA THR A 90 21.98 -14.33 -4.58
C THR A 90 22.12 -13.09 -3.70
N CYS A 91 21.24 -12.09 -3.86
CA CYS A 91 21.40 -10.79 -3.20
C CYS A 91 20.94 -10.74 -1.73
N GLY A 92 20.23 -11.75 -1.23
CA GLY A 92 19.68 -11.78 0.12
C GLY A 92 18.30 -11.10 0.22
N THR A 93 18.12 -10.18 1.16
CA THR A 93 16.82 -9.53 1.44
C THR A 93 16.90 -8.02 1.19
N ALA A 94 15.79 -7.42 0.76
CA ALA A 94 15.64 -5.98 0.50
C ALA A 94 16.70 -5.39 -0.46
N CYS A 95 17.03 -6.12 -1.53
CA CYS A 95 18.09 -5.77 -2.45
C CYS A 95 17.68 -4.59 -3.34
N THR A 96 18.23 -3.42 -3.07
CA THR A 96 17.86 -2.19 -3.79
C THR A 96 18.55 -2.14 -5.15
N GLY A 97 17.78 -1.85 -6.19
CA GLY A 97 18.30 -1.57 -7.52
C GLY A 97 19.12 -0.29 -7.54
N GLY A 98 20.22 -0.30 -8.29
CA GLY A 98 21.08 0.87 -8.40
C GLY A 98 20.44 1.99 -9.22
N ASN A 99 20.92 3.22 -9.03
CA ASN A 99 20.43 4.35 -9.82
C ASN A 99 21.11 4.39 -11.19
N GLY A 100 20.39 4.88 -12.20
CA GLY A 100 20.97 5.21 -13.49
C GLY A 100 21.89 6.42 -13.42
N GLY A 101 22.70 6.60 -14.47
CA GLY A 101 23.56 7.76 -14.64
C GLY A 101 22.78 9.07 -14.74
N TRP A 102 23.41 10.18 -14.37
CA TRP A 102 22.74 11.47 -14.24
C TRP A 102 22.19 11.99 -15.57
N LEU A 103 22.86 11.74 -16.71
CA LEU A 103 22.39 12.22 -18.01
C LEU A 103 21.45 11.19 -18.66
N LEU A 104 21.91 9.95 -18.83
CA LEU A 104 21.16 8.88 -19.50
C LEU A 104 21.32 7.58 -18.72
N GLY A 105 20.20 6.99 -18.29
CA GLY A 105 20.25 5.73 -17.57
C GLY A 105 18.94 5.36 -16.93
N ASN A 106 18.57 4.09 -17.06
CA ASN A 106 17.44 3.55 -16.31
C ASN A 106 17.88 3.16 -14.90
N GLY A 107 16.97 3.24 -13.96
CA GLY A 107 17.14 2.63 -12.64
C GLY A 107 17.10 1.11 -12.72
N GLY A 108 17.90 0.45 -11.90
CA GLY A 108 17.89 -1.00 -11.75
C GLY A 108 16.66 -1.49 -11.00
N GLN A 109 16.24 -2.71 -11.28
CA GLN A 109 15.13 -3.37 -10.57
C GLN A 109 15.56 -3.69 -9.14
N GLY A 110 14.66 -3.51 -8.17
CA GLY A 110 14.83 -4.06 -6.83
C GLY A 110 14.45 -5.54 -6.78
N ALA A 111 14.94 -6.25 -5.76
CA ALA A 111 14.62 -7.65 -5.52
C ALA A 111 14.33 -7.91 -4.03
N ASN A 112 13.49 -8.91 -3.75
CA ASN A 112 13.23 -9.41 -2.38
C ASN A 112 12.81 -8.31 -1.40
N GLY A 113 11.90 -7.43 -1.81
CA GLY A 113 11.43 -6.26 -1.06
C GLY A 113 12.28 -5.00 -1.21
N GLY A 114 13.38 -5.07 -1.96
CA GLY A 114 14.25 -3.94 -2.20
C GLY A 114 13.63 -2.94 -3.15
N SER A 115 13.93 -1.65 -2.97
CA SER A 115 13.39 -0.61 -3.87
C SER A 115 14.04 -0.67 -5.25
N GLY A 116 13.32 -0.26 -6.28
CA GLY A 116 13.90 0.02 -7.58
C GLY A 116 14.74 1.29 -7.54
N GLY A 117 15.76 1.36 -8.38
CA GLY A 117 16.62 2.52 -8.52
C GLY A 117 15.96 3.62 -9.34
N ASN A 118 16.44 4.86 -9.16
CA ASN A 118 15.95 6.01 -9.91
C ASN A 118 16.72 6.18 -11.22
N ALA A 119 16.06 6.73 -12.23
CA ALA A 119 16.74 7.26 -13.41
C ALA A 119 17.29 8.68 -13.16
N GLY A 120 18.21 9.13 -14.01
CA GLY A 120 18.80 10.47 -13.96
C GLY A 120 17.92 11.54 -14.65
N LEU A 121 18.46 12.23 -15.65
CA LEU A 121 17.73 13.24 -16.43
C LEU A 121 16.75 12.58 -17.41
N PHE A 122 17.19 11.47 -18.02
CA PHE A 122 16.44 10.65 -18.96
C PHE A 122 16.56 9.16 -18.58
N GLY A 123 15.44 8.45 -18.60
CA GLY A 123 15.39 7.00 -18.35
C GLY A 123 14.18 6.62 -17.50
N SER A 124 13.85 5.34 -17.43
CA SER A 124 12.78 4.84 -16.55
C SER A 124 13.32 4.44 -15.18
N GLY A 125 12.52 4.66 -14.13
CA GLY A 125 12.80 4.11 -12.82
C GLY A 125 12.66 2.58 -12.81
N GLY A 126 13.40 1.92 -11.93
CA GLY A 126 13.29 0.48 -11.73
C GLY A 126 12.04 0.13 -10.91
N ARG A 127 11.46 -1.04 -11.15
CA ARG A 127 10.44 -1.66 -10.31
C ARG A 127 11.01 -2.01 -8.94
N GLY A 128 10.19 -1.90 -7.90
CA GLY A 128 10.47 -2.49 -6.60
C GLY A 128 10.37 -4.02 -6.61
N GLY A 129 11.20 -4.68 -5.81
CA GLY A 129 11.16 -6.11 -5.62
C GLY A 129 9.95 -6.53 -4.78
N GLY A 130 9.32 -7.65 -5.14
CA GLY A 130 8.26 -8.23 -4.30
C GLY A 130 8.80 -8.72 -2.96
N GLY A 131 7.99 -8.63 -1.91
CA GLY A 131 8.33 -9.10 -0.58
C GLY A 131 8.45 -10.63 -0.51
N ILE A 132 9.31 -11.09 0.38
CA ILE A 132 9.58 -12.51 0.67
C ILE A 132 9.41 -12.80 2.17
N SER A 133 9.49 -14.05 2.60
CA SER A 133 9.23 -14.43 4.00
C SER A 133 10.13 -13.71 5.02
N GLU A 134 11.37 -13.42 4.67
CA GLU A 134 12.34 -12.71 5.51
C GLU A 134 12.16 -11.17 5.47
N HIS A 135 11.55 -10.65 4.41
CA HIS A 135 11.24 -9.23 4.23
C HIS A 135 9.93 -9.11 3.45
N ILE A 136 8.82 -9.10 4.17
CA ILE A 136 7.49 -9.25 3.56
C ILE A 136 7.03 -8.01 2.81
N ASP A 137 7.56 -6.82 3.09
CA ASP A 137 7.12 -5.62 2.38
C ASP A 137 7.66 -5.60 0.94
N GLY A 138 6.83 -5.13 0.03
CA GLY A 138 7.22 -4.85 -1.34
C GLY A 138 8.04 -3.56 -1.41
N GLY A 139 9.09 -3.56 -2.23
CA GLY A 139 9.93 -2.38 -2.43
C GLY A 139 9.23 -1.29 -3.23
N ASN A 140 9.60 -0.03 -3.01
CA ASN A 140 9.08 1.05 -3.84
C ASN A 140 9.65 0.98 -5.25
N GLY A 141 8.87 1.38 -6.25
CA GLY A 141 9.37 1.67 -7.57
C GLY A 141 10.19 2.97 -7.57
N GLY A 142 11.26 2.99 -8.35
CA GLY A 142 12.12 4.15 -8.53
C GLY A 142 11.48 5.20 -9.43
N HIS A 143 11.95 6.43 -9.28
CA HIS A 143 11.50 7.56 -10.09
C HIS A 143 12.04 7.47 -11.52
N GLY A 144 11.19 7.84 -12.48
CA GLY A 144 11.60 8.12 -13.85
C GLY A 144 12.53 9.33 -13.94
N GLY A 145 13.19 9.48 -15.08
CA GLY A 145 14.15 10.54 -15.30
C GLY A 145 13.48 11.92 -15.21
N VAL A 146 14.17 12.89 -14.63
CA VAL A 146 13.61 14.21 -14.26
C VAL A 146 12.85 14.88 -15.41
N LEU A 147 13.34 14.76 -16.65
CA LEU A 147 12.64 15.29 -17.83
C LEU A 147 11.71 14.25 -18.45
N ILE A 148 12.26 13.09 -18.83
CA ILE A 148 11.51 12.04 -19.52
C ILE A 148 11.85 10.69 -18.89
N GLY A 149 10.80 9.98 -18.49
CA GLY A 149 10.92 8.67 -17.89
C GLY A 149 9.63 8.21 -17.24
N ASN A 150 9.30 6.94 -17.37
CA ASN A 150 8.26 6.34 -16.55
C ASN A 150 8.78 6.10 -15.13
N GLY A 151 7.92 6.25 -14.15
CA GLY A 151 8.20 5.71 -12.83
C GLY A 151 8.13 4.18 -12.86
N GLY A 152 8.91 3.51 -12.02
CA GLY A 152 8.84 2.06 -11.86
C GLY A 152 7.66 1.65 -10.99
N ASP A 153 7.10 0.45 -11.20
CA ASP A 153 6.03 -0.04 -10.32
C ASP A 153 6.57 -0.42 -8.94
N GLY A 154 5.71 -0.34 -7.92
CA GLY A 154 5.99 -0.93 -6.62
C GLY A 154 6.03 -2.47 -6.68
N GLY A 155 6.80 -3.06 -5.78
CA GLY A 155 6.78 -4.50 -5.53
C GLY A 155 5.54 -4.89 -4.74
N ASP A 156 4.98 -6.07 -5.00
CA ASP A 156 3.89 -6.60 -4.20
C ASP A 156 4.42 -7.02 -2.81
N GLY A 157 3.59 -6.87 -1.77
CA GLY A 157 3.86 -7.43 -0.46
C GLY A 157 3.78 -8.95 -0.47
N GLY A 158 4.69 -9.60 0.25
CA GLY A 158 4.72 -11.04 0.46
C GLY A 158 3.63 -11.50 1.42
N MET A 159 3.21 -12.76 1.25
CA MET A 159 2.31 -13.43 2.19
C MET A 159 2.96 -13.52 3.58
N GLY A 160 2.18 -13.26 4.62
CA GLY A 160 2.61 -13.43 6.00
C GLY A 160 2.90 -14.90 6.34
N SER A 161 3.96 -15.14 7.12
CA SER A 161 4.16 -16.44 7.78
C SER A 161 3.00 -16.77 8.72
N PRO A 162 2.78 -18.05 9.11
CA PRO A 162 1.71 -18.43 10.03
C PRO A 162 1.62 -17.53 11.27
N GLY A 163 0.48 -16.84 11.43
CA GLY A 163 0.25 -15.92 12.54
C GLY A 163 0.81 -14.49 12.36
N SER A 164 1.34 -14.16 11.18
CA SER A 164 1.83 -12.82 10.84
C SER A 164 0.90 -12.13 9.86
N ASN A 165 0.94 -10.79 9.86
CA ASN A 165 0.30 -10.00 8.82
C ASN A 165 0.99 -10.23 7.46
N GLY A 166 0.26 -9.98 6.38
CA GLY A 166 0.83 -9.83 5.05
C GLY A 166 1.61 -8.54 4.93
N GLY A 167 2.60 -8.54 4.03
CA GLY A 167 3.43 -7.37 3.77
C GLY A 167 2.68 -6.29 3.01
N THR A 168 3.09 -5.04 3.20
CA THR A 168 2.56 -3.92 2.43
C THR A 168 3.11 -3.92 1.01
N GLY A 169 2.30 -3.50 0.05
CA GLY A 169 2.76 -3.24 -1.31
C GLY A 169 3.57 -1.95 -1.38
N GLY A 170 4.63 -1.96 -2.18
CA GLY A 170 5.47 -0.79 -2.40
C GLY A 170 4.77 0.30 -3.21
N ARG A 171 5.14 1.55 -3.00
CA ARG A 171 4.63 2.68 -3.80
C ARG A 171 5.24 2.63 -5.21
N GLY A 172 4.45 2.97 -6.23
CA GLY A 172 4.96 3.23 -7.59
C GLY A 172 5.75 4.55 -7.67
N GLY A 173 6.78 4.58 -8.50
CA GLY A 173 7.61 5.75 -8.71
C GLY A 173 6.90 6.84 -9.51
N ASP A 174 7.28 8.09 -9.28
CA ASP A 174 6.82 9.21 -10.12
C ASP A 174 7.55 9.20 -11.46
N SER A 175 6.87 9.64 -12.53
CA SER A 175 7.50 9.87 -13.84
C SER A 175 8.20 11.22 -13.96
N GLY A 176 8.91 11.40 -15.07
CA GLY A 176 9.52 12.67 -15.47
C GLY A 176 8.53 13.80 -15.76
N LEU A 177 9.03 15.03 -15.72
CA LEU A 177 8.24 16.26 -15.82
C LEU A 177 7.46 16.36 -17.14
N ILE A 178 8.11 16.08 -18.27
CA ILE A 178 7.52 16.30 -19.61
C ILE A 178 7.16 15.01 -20.33
N GLY A 179 7.66 13.86 -19.87
CA GLY A 179 7.46 12.56 -20.51
C GLY A 179 7.39 11.41 -19.50
N GLY A 180 6.36 10.56 -19.64
CA GLY A 180 6.26 9.29 -18.92
C GLY A 180 5.08 9.20 -17.95
N VAL A 181 4.67 7.98 -17.63
CA VAL A 181 3.56 7.66 -16.72
C VAL A 181 4.08 7.26 -15.33
N GLY A 182 3.33 7.61 -14.29
CA GLY A 182 3.64 7.17 -12.94
C GLY A 182 3.50 5.65 -12.81
N GLY A 183 4.36 5.02 -12.02
CA GLY A 183 4.32 3.57 -11.79
C GLY A 183 3.12 3.16 -10.94
N HIS A 184 2.64 1.93 -11.12
CA HIS A 184 1.59 1.37 -10.28
C HIS A 184 2.11 1.06 -8.88
N GLY A 185 1.24 1.18 -7.86
CA GLY A 185 1.53 0.65 -6.54
C GLY A 185 1.45 -0.87 -6.54
N GLY A 186 2.31 -1.52 -5.75
CA GLY A 186 2.26 -2.97 -5.53
C GLY A 186 1.05 -3.35 -4.68
N ASN A 187 0.53 -4.55 -4.86
CA ASN A 187 -0.53 -5.08 -4.02
C ASN A 187 0.00 -5.42 -2.63
N GLY A 188 -0.84 -5.36 -1.60
CA GLY A 188 -0.52 -5.91 -0.30
C GLY A 188 -0.57 -7.44 -0.33
N GLY A 189 0.27 -8.08 0.49
CA GLY A 189 0.27 -9.53 0.65
C GLY A 189 -0.82 -10.02 1.59
N ASP A 190 -1.21 -11.28 1.46
CA ASP A 190 -2.20 -11.88 2.33
C ASP A 190 -1.65 -12.16 3.74
N GLY A 191 -2.52 -12.10 4.75
CA GLY A 191 -2.19 -12.53 6.11
C GLY A 191 -1.88 -14.02 6.18
N GLY A 192 -0.95 -14.40 7.05
CA GLY A 192 -0.51 -15.80 7.18
C GLY A 192 -1.54 -16.70 7.85
N LEU A 193 -1.58 -17.95 7.39
CA LEU A 193 -2.45 -18.99 7.95
C LEU A 193 -1.85 -19.59 9.22
N GLY A 194 -2.41 -19.26 10.39
CA GLY A 194 -1.99 -19.78 11.70
C GLY A 194 -2.97 -20.75 12.37
N VAL A 195 -2.48 -21.49 13.38
CA VAL A 195 -3.31 -22.27 14.30
C VAL A 195 -3.58 -21.47 15.58
N GLY A 196 -4.84 -21.44 16.02
CA GLY A 196 -5.26 -20.72 17.24
C GLY A 196 -5.72 -19.29 17.00
N ILE A 197 -5.81 -18.49 18.06
CA ILE A 197 -6.26 -17.08 18.03
C ILE A 197 -5.05 -16.18 17.77
N VAL A 198 -4.54 -16.18 16.55
CA VAL A 198 -3.46 -15.26 16.15
C VAL A 198 -3.97 -14.34 15.05
N ILE A 199 -3.85 -13.04 15.27
CA ILE A 199 -4.39 -12.06 14.34
C ILE A 199 -3.43 -11.87 13.16
N SER A 200 -3.88 -12.25 11.97
CA SER A 200 -3.14 -12.16 10.70
C SER A 200 -3.93 -11.31 9.70
N ASN A 201 -3.63 -10.02 9.64
CA ASN A 201 -4.28 -9.10 8.71
C ASN A 201 -3.64 -9.18 7.33
N GLY A 202 -4.39 -8.82 6.29
CA GLY A 202 -3.82 -8.54 4.98
C GLY A 202 -3.02 -7.24 4.99
N GLY A 203 -1.98 -7.18 4.15
CA GLY A 203 -1.15 -6.00 3.97
C GLY A 203 -1.86 -4.91 3.15
N GLY A 204 -1.52 -3.65 3.39
CA GLY A 204 -2.06 -2.55 2.58
C GLY A 204 -1.44 -2.52 1.18
N GLY A 205 -2.22 -2.11 0.17
CA GLY A 205 -1.73 -1.83 -1.16
C GLY A 205 -0.91 -0.54 -1.22
N GLY A 206 0.10 -0.53 -2.07
CA GLY A 206 0.96 0.62 -2.33
C GLY A 206 0.24 1.70 -3.12
N ALA A 207 0.61 2.96 -2.89
CA ALA A 207 0.07 4.05 -3.71
C ALA A 207 0.69 4.03 -5.13
N GLY A 208 -0.06 4.47 -6.14
CA GLY A 208 0.49 4.75 -7.46
C GLY A 208 1.33 6.02 -7.48
N GLY A 209 2.29 6.07 -8.40
CA GLY A 209 3.14 7.22 -8.65
C GLY A 209 2.46 8.29 -9.51
N ASN A 210 2.94 9.52 -9.42
CA ASN A 210 2.37 10.64 -10.17
C ASN A 210 2.89 10.66 -11.62
N GLY A 211 2.01 11.07 -12.53
CA GLY A 211 2.32 11.32 -13.94
C GLY A 211 3.00 12.67 -14.18
N GLY A 212 3.77 12.77 -15.26
CA GLY A 212 4.34 14.02 -15.75
C GLY A 212 3.27 14.95 -16.31
N LEU A 213 3.62 16.16 -16.71
CA LEU A 213 2.72 17.27 -17.08
C LEU A 213 1.51 16.89 -17.97
N PHE A 214 1.68 15.92 -18.88
CA PHE A 214 0.66 15.46 -19.83
C PHE A 214 0.24 13.99 -19.64
N HIS A 215 0.75 13.30 -18.63
CA HIS A 215 0.68 11.84 -18.55
C HIS A 215 -0.13 11.36 -17.35
N ALA A 216 -0.57 10.11 -17.40
CA ALA A 216 -1.36 9.53 -16.33
C ALA A 216 -0.50 9.23 -15.09
N GLY A 217 -1.14 9.33 -13.92
CA GLY A 217 -0.63 8.71 -12.70
C GLY A 217 -0.88 7.21 -12.71
N GLY A 218 -0.08 6.47 -11.95
CA GLY A 218 -0.24 5.03 -11.80
C GLY A 218 -1.40 4.68 -10.88
N ASP A 219 -1.95 3.48 -11.06
CA ASP A 219 -3.00 2.96 -10.17
C ASP A 219 -2.43 2.59 -8.79
N GLY A 220 -3.25 2.65 -7.75
CA GLY A 220 -2.91 2.09 -6.45
C GLY A 220 -3.07 0.57 -6.43
N GLY A 221 -2.23 -0.11 -5.66
CA GLY A 221 -2.30 -1.56 -5.49
C GLY A 221 -3.48 -1.99 -4.61
N GLN A 222 -3.96 -3.21 -4.80
CA GLN A 222 -5.01 -3.79 -3.96
C GLN A 222 -4.48 -4.08 -2.54
N GLY A 223 -5.34 -4.06 -1.54
CA GLY A 223 -5.02 -4.60 -0.22
C GLY A 223 -5.09 -6.13 -0.23
N GLY A 224 -4.24 -6.79 0.57
CA GLY A 224 -4.24 -8.23 0.71
C GLY A 224 -5.40 -8.74 1.57
N ASP A 225 -5.75 -10.01 1.39
CA ASP A 225 -6.78 -10.67 2.19
C ASP A 225 -6.27 -11.03 3.57
N ALA A 226 -7.18 -11.13 4.54
CA ALA A 226 -6.84 -11.61 5.86
C ALA A 226 -6.43 -13.09 5.86
N GLY A 227 -5.57 -13.45 6.81
CA GLY A 227 -5.24 -14.84 7.12
C GLY A 227 -6.29 -15.51 8.01
N THR A 228 -5.84 -16.31 8.98
CA THR A 228 -6.73 -17.15 9.79
C THR A 228 -7.66 -16.42 10.75
N SER A 229 -7.30 -15.22 11.18
CA SER A 229 -8.17 -14.33 11.93
C SER A 229 -7.65 -12.92 11.73
N GLY A 230 -8.30 -12.08 10.94
CA GLY A 230 -7.77 -10.74 10.67
C GLY A 230 -8.66 -9.95 9.75
N ALA A 231 -8.37 -8.65 9.67
CA ALA A 231 -9.00 -7.74 8.74
C ALA A 231 -8.29 -7.78 7.39
N GLY A 232 -9.02 -7.44 6.33
CA GLY A 232 -8.42 -7.22 5.02
C GLY A 232 -7.60 -5.93 4.96
N GLY A 233 -6.58 -5.92 4.11
CA GLY A 233 -5.72 -4.78 3.88
C GLY A 233 -6.43 -3.64 3.15
N GLN A 234 -6.03 -2.40 3.38
CA GLN A 234 -6.56 -1.26 2.64
C GLN A 234 -6.01 -1.22 1.22
N GLY A 235 -6.81 -0.79 0.26
CA GLY A 235 -6.35 -0.49 -1.09
C GLY A 235 -5.50 0.79 -1.14
N GLY A 236 -4.50 0.80 -2.00
CA GLY A 236 -3.61 1.93 -2.24
C GLY A 236 -4.29 3.07 -2.99
N ARG A 237 -3.84 4.30 -2.74
CA ARG A 237 -4.32 5.48 -3.47
C ARG A 237 -3.77 5.49 -4.91
N GLY A 238 -4.59 5.89 -5.88
CA GLY A 238 -4.13 6.18 -7.23
C GLY A 238 -3.26 7.44 -7.29
N GLY A 239 -2.23 7.42 -8.13
CA GLY A 239 -1.33 8.54 -8.38
C GLY A 239 -2.02 9.66 -9.16
N ASN A 240 -1.60 10.91 -8.94
CA ASN A 240 -2.17 12.02 -9.69
C ASN A 240 -1.65 12.01 -11.12
N GLY A 241 -2.51 12.37 -12.08
CA GLY A 241 -2.08 12.68 -13.43
C GLY A 241 -1.38 14.03 -13.51
N GLY A 242 -0.74 14.25 -14.65
CA GLY A 242 -0.20 15.52 -15.09
C GLY A 242 -1.18 16.69 -15.03
N VAL A 243 -0.65 17.86 -14.66
CA VAL A 243 -1.42 19.07 -14.44
C VAL A 243 -2.19 19.55 -15.69
N ILE A 244 -1.73 19.24 -16.90
CA ILE A 244 -2.39 19.68 -18.14
C ILE A 244 -3.43 18.66 -18.61
N ASP A 245 -3.01 17.47 -19.05
CA ASP A 245 -3.92 16.47 -19.66
C ASP A 245 -3.81 15.07 -19.03
N GLY A 246 -3.15 14.97 -17.88
CA GLY A 246 -2.95 13.68 -17.24
C GLY A 246 -4.21 13.15 -16.57
N ARG A 247 -4.48 11.86 -16.73
CA ARG A 247 -5.52 11.17 -15.95
C ARG A 247 -4.99 10.78 -14.58
N GLY A 248 -5.82 10.93 -13.55
CA GLY A 248 -5.53 10.32 -12.26
C GLY A 248 -5.62 8.80 -12.34
N GLY A 249 -4.72 8.10 -11.66
CA GLY A 249 -4.77 6.65 -11.50
C GLY A 249 -5.95 6.23 -10.62
N SER A 250 -6.46 5.03 -10.82
CA SER A 250 -7.49 4.45 -9.96
C SER A 250 -6.93 4.08 -8.58
N GLY A 251 -7.77 4.14 -7.55
CA GLY A 251 -7.44 3.56 -6.25
C GLY A 251 -7.61 2.04 -6.26
N GLY A 252 -6.78 1.33 -5.49
CA GLY A 252 -6.86 -0.12 -5.36
C GLY A 252 -8.06 -0.58 -4.51
N GLY A 253 -8.53 -1.81 -4.74
CA GLY A 253 -9.57 -2.42 -3.90
C GLY A 253 -9.05 -2.78 -2.50
N GLY A 254 -9.93 -2.80 -1.50
CA GLY A 254 -9.61 -3.34 -0.18
C GLY A 254 -9.72 -4.87 -0.14
N GLY A 255 -8.88 -5.51 0.67
CA GLY A 255 -8.89 -6.96 0.87
C GLY A 255 -10.03 -7.44 1.77
N ASN A 256 -10.30 -8.74 1.76
CA ASN A 256 -11.38 -9.36 2.52
C ASN A 256 -10.97 -9.70 3.96
N GLY A 257 -11.91 -9.57 4.89
CA GLY A 257 -11.77 -10.04 6.27
C GLY A 257 -11.90 -11.56 6.40
N SER A 258 -11.35 -12.11 7.47
CA SER A 258 -11.31 -13.57 7.69
C SER A 258 -12.67 -14.18 8.06
N ASN A 259 -12.95 -15.39 7.59
CA ASN A 259 -14.17 -16.14 7.94
C ASN A 259 -14.21 -16.69 9.39
N ARG A 260 -13.15 -16.45 10.18
CA ARG A 260 -13.05 -16.87 11.58
C ARG A 260 -12.90 -15.67 12.50
N GLY A 261 -13.96 -14.87 12.56
CA GLY A 261 -14.08 -13.76 13.50
C GLY A 261 -14.69 -12.54 12.84
N SER A 262 -15.20 -11.64 13.68
CA SER A 262 -15.91 -10.41 13.32
C SER A 262 -15.01 -9.34 12.68
N PHE A 263 -14.12 -9.72 11.78
CA PHE A 263 -13.11 -8.83 11.21
C PHE A 263 -13.62 -8.11 9.97
N ASN A 264 -13.24 -6.85 9.81
CA ASN A 264 -13.75 -6.05 8.72
C ASN A 264 -12.99 -6.30 7.40
N GLY A 265 -13.68 -6.06 6.29
CA GLY A 265 -13.03 -5.88 5.00
C GLY A 265 -12.24 -4.57 4.97
N GLY A 266 -11.19 -4.55 4.15
CA GLY A 266 -10.35 -3.39 3.92
C GLY A 266 -11.09 -2.29 3.14
N GLN A 267 -10.70 -1.04 3.37
CA GLN A 267 -11.25 0.09 2.61
C GLN A 267 -10.64 0.15 1.21
N GLY A 268 -11.43 0.57 0.22
CA GLY A 268 -10.93 0.89 -1.11
C GLY A 268 -10.12 2.20 -1.11
N GLY A 269 -9.11 2.25 -1.96
CA GLY A 269 -8.22 3.40 -2.12
C GLY A 269 -8.89 4.57 -2.84
N VAL A 270 -8.45 5.79 -2.55
CA VAL A 270 -8.92 6.98 -3.25
C VAL A 270 -8.31 7.07 -4.66
N GLY A 271 -9.09 7.48 -5.65
CA GLY A 271 -8.60 7.76 -6.99
C GLY A 271 -7.72 9.02 -7.06
N GLY A 272 -6.75 9.02 -7.96
CA GLY A 272 -5.85 10.13 -8.22
C GLY A 272 -6.53 11.32 -8.88
N ILE A 273 -5.98 12.50 -8.69
CA ILE A 273 -6.48 13.73 -9.32
C ILE A 273 -5.99 13.77 -10.79
N GLY A 274 -6.86 14.12 -11.73
CA GLY A 274 -6.49 14.42 -13.11
C GLY A 274 -6.18 15.91 -13.31
N GLY A 275 -5.49 16.24 -14.41
CA GLY A 275 -5.14 17.61 -14.80
C GLY A 275 -6.32 18.50 -15.19
N ILE A 276 -6.02 19.73 -15.63
CA ILE A 276 -6.99 20.75 -16.06
C ILE A 276 -7.86 20.27 -17.23
N LEU A 277 -7.30 19.46 -18.12
CA LEU A 277 -8.00 18.75 -19.20
C LEU A 277 -8.20 17.26 -18.88
N GLY A 278 -7.66 16.81 -17.74
CA GLY A 278 -7.65 15.42 -17.33
C GLY A 278 -8.96 14.94 -16.70
N VAL A 279 -9.02 13.62 -16.55
CA VAL A 279 -10.09 12.91 -15.85
C VAL A 279 -9.56 12.40 -14.52
N GLY A 280 -10.34 12.54 -13.46
CA GLY A 280 -10.02 11.97 -12.15
C GLY A 280 -10.12 10.44 -12.13
N GLY A 281 -9.24 9.80 -11.38
CA GLY A 281 -9.23 8.34 -11.23
C GLY A 281 -10.42 7.84 -10.41
N SER A 282 -10.90 6.62 -10.69
CA SER A 282 -11.93 6.00 -9.85
C SER A 282 -11.39 5.64 -8.47
N GLY A 283 -12.23 5.72 -7.44
CA GLY A 283 -11.94 5.09 -6.15
C GLY A 283 -12.06 3.56 -6.26
N GLY A 284 -11.32 2.86 -5.41
CA GLY A 284 -11.35 1.40 -5.32
C GLY A 284 -12.55 0.90 -4.52
N ASP A 285 -12.95 -0.34 -4.76
CA ASP A 285 -14.04 -0.97 -4.01
C ASP A 285 -13.58 -1.41 -2.61
N GLY A 286 -14.51 -1.42 -1.64
CA GLY A 286 -14.25 -1.96 -0.31
C GLY A 286 -14.30 -3.48 -0.29
N GLY A 287 -13.50 -4.10 0.59
CA GLY A 287 -13.43 -5.55 0.76
C GLY A 287 -14.60 -6.13 1.55
N THR A 288 -14.80 -7.44 1.45
CA THR A 288 -15.88 -8.13 2.15
C THR A 288 -15.55 -8.33 3.63
N GLY A 289 -16.54 -8.18 4.52
CA GLY A 289 -16.41 -8.48 5.94
C GLY A 289 -16.28 -9.97 6.23
N GLY A 290 -15.57 -10.29 7.30
CA GLY A 290 -15.31 -11.65 7.76
C GLY A 290 -16.52 -12.33 8.39
N GLY A 291 -16.68 -13.63 8.14
CA GLY A 291 -17.72 -14.44 8.77
C GLY A 291 -17.48 -14.79 10.24
N THR A 292 -18.54 -15.21 10.95
CA THR A 292 -18.44 -15.75 12.31
C THR A 292 -19.40 -16.91 12.56
N THR A 293 -19.03 -17.83 13.45
CA THR A 293 -19.95 -18.88 13.92
C THR A 293 -20.96 -18.34 14.94
N SER A 294 -20.55 -17.36 15.76
CA SER A 294 -21.39 -16.77 16.81
C SER A 294 -21.09 -15.29 16.98
N GLY A 295 -22.13 -14.49 17.22
CA GLY A 295 -22.03 -13.05 17.43
C GLY A 295 -22.28 -12.25 16.16
N ILE A 296 -21.66 -11.07 16.07
CA ILE A 296 -21.84 -10.15 14.95
C ILE A 296 -20.75 -10.41 13.91
N ALA A 297 -21.09 -10.69 12.66
CA ALA A 297 -20.10 -10.84 11.61
C ALA A 297 -19.45 -9.49 11.21
N GLY A 298 -18.28 -9.57 10.58
CA GLY A 298 -17.46 -8.42 10.23
C GLY A 298 -18.13 -7.49 9.22
N LEU A 299 -17.76 -6.21 9.28
CA LEU A 299 -18.30 -5.19 8.39
C LEU A 299 -17.62 -5.25 7.01
N GLY A 300 -18.38 -4.95 5.96
CA GLY A 300 -17.79 -4.65 4.66
C GLY A 300 -16.99 -3.35 4.70
N GLY A 301 -15.90 -3.30 3.95
CA GLY A 301 -15.07 -2.11 3.80
C GLY A 301 -15.79 -1.02 3.01
N ASN A 302 -15.47 0.25 3.27
CA ASN A 302 -16.02 1.35 2.50
C ASN A 302 -15.32 1.46 1.14
N GLY A 303 -16.06 1.84 0.10
CA GLY A 303 -15.49 2.21 -1.19
C GLY A 303 -14.72 3.53 -1.11
N GLY A 304 -13.65 3.63 -1.89
CA GLY A 304 -12.81 4.82 -1.99
C GLY A 304 -13.46 5.94 -2.77
N ALA A 305 -13.11 7.19 -2.46
CA ALA A 305 -13.58 8.33 -3.24
C ALA A 305 -12.94 8.36 -4.64
N GLY A 306 -13.70 8.82 -5.64
CA GLY A 306 -13.15 9.18 -6.94
C GLY A 306 -12.31 10.46 -6.86
N GLY A 307 -11.24 10.53 -7.65
CA GLY A 307 -10.38 11.70 -7.75
C GLY A 307 -11.05 12.83 -8.54
N ALA A 308 -10.64 14.07 -8.27
CA ALA A 308 -11.09 15.21 -9.05
C ALA A 308 -10.47 15.19 -10.46
N GLY A 309 -11.12 15.80 -11.44
CA GLY A 309 -10.54 16.04 -12.76
C GLY A 309 -11.01 17.37 -13.35
N GLY A 310 -10.21 17.94 -14.24
CA GLY A 310 -10.55 19.21 -14.87
C GLY A 310 -11.69 19.10 -15.87
N ILE A 311 -11.76 18.00 -16.64
CA ILE A 311 -12.95 17.71 -17.49
C ILE A 311 -14.00 16.96 -16.69
N SER A 312 -13.64 15.79 -16.15
CA SER A 312 -14.57 14.97 -15.39
C SER A 312 -13.96 14.36 -14.15
N GLY A 313 -14.79 14.26 -13.10
CA GLY A 313 -14.41 13.61 -11.87
C GLY A 313 -14.50 12.08 -11.97
N GLY A 314 -13.66 11.41 -11.20
CA GLY A 314 -13.64 9.96 -11.08
C GLY A 314 -14.86 9.41 -10.35
N ARG A 315 -15.23 8.17 -10.63
CA ARG A 315 -16.32 7.50 -9.91
C ARG A 315 -15.85 7.10 -8.51
N GLY A 316 -16.73 7.19 -7.51
CA GLY A 316 -16.50 6.56 -6.22
C GLY A 316 -16.66 5.05 -6.29
N GLY A 317 -15.89 4.34 -5.47
CA GLY A 317 -15.90 2.88 -5.38
C GLY A 317 -17.12 2.34 -4.65
N VAL A 318 -17.45 1.08 -4.89
CA VAL A 318 -18.56 0.38 -4.25
C VAL A 318 -18.15 -0.06 -2.84
N GLY A 319 -19.09 0.02 -1.88
CA GLY A 319 -18.89 -0.55 -0.55
C GLY A 319 -18.87 -2.08 -0.57
N GLY A 320 -18.03 -2.68 0.26
CA GLY A 320 -17.90 -4.12 0.40
C GLY A 320 -19.09 -4.77 1.10
N GLN A 321 -19.29 -6.06 0.87
CA GLN A 321 -20.38 -6.80 1.52
C GLN A 321 -20.06 -7.07 3.00
N GLY A 322 -21.10 -7.14 3.84
CA GLY A 322 -20.94 -7.59 5.22
C GLY A 322 -20.72 -9.10 5.32
N GLY A 323 -20.03 -9.54 6.38
CA GLY A 323 -19.73 -10.94 6.63
C GLY A 323 -20.96 -11.77 7.03
N SER A 324 -20.90 -13.08 6.80
CA SER A 324 -22.00 -13.98 7.15
C SER A 324 -21.84 -14.57 8.56
N ALA A 325 -22.95 -14.76 9.29
CA ALA A 325 -22.97 -15.38 10.61
C ALA A 325 -23.69 -16.75 10.60
N THR A 326 -23.19 -17.74 11.33
CA THR A 326 -23.96 -18.98 11.55
C THR A 326 -25.04 -18.75 12.60
N THR A 327 -24.65 -18.23 13.76
CA THR A 327 -25.55 -17.79 14.83
C THR A 327 -25.24 -16.34 15.18
N GLY A 328 -26.26 -15.54 15.49
CA GLY A 328 -26.09 -14.10 15.72
C GLY A 328 -26.41 -13.26 14.49
N THR A 329 -25.74 -12.13 14.30
CA THR A 329 -26.14 -11.12 13.30
C THR A 329 -25.14 -11.01 12.16
N GLY A 330 -25.63 -10.93 10.93
CA GLY A 330 -24.82 -10.68 9.76
C GLY A 330 -24.15 -9.30 9.82
N GLY A 331 -23.00 -9.18 9.16
CA GLY A 331 -22.21 -7.95 9.13
C GLY A 331 -22.91 -6.88 8.31
N GLN A 332 -22.69 -5.60 8.64
CA GLN A 332 -23.21 -4.54 7.79
C GLN A 332 -22.35 -4.41 6.53
N GLY A 333 -22.99 -4.09 5.41
CA GLY A 333 -22.27 -3.71 4.19
C GLY A 333 -21.63 -2.33 4.33
N GLY A 334 -20.49 -2.13 3.65
CA GLY A 334 -19.76 -0.87 3.65
C GLY A 334 -20.46 0.22 2.84
N SER A 335 -20.16 1.48 3.12
CA SER A 335 -20.66 2.59 2.31
C SER A 335 -19.93 2.68 0.97
N GLY A 336 -20.61 3.20 -0.05
CA GLY A 336 -19.98 3.59 -1.29
C GLY A 336 -19.12 4.84 -1.11
N GLY A 337 -18.15 5.04 -1.99
CA GLY A 337 -17.29 6.22 -2.04
C GLY A 337 -17.93 7.38 -2.79
N SER A 338 -17.61 8.61 -2.42
CA SER A 338 -18.08 9.79 -3.15
C SER A 338 -17.46 9.88 -4.55
N GLY A 339 -18.22 10.39 -5.53
CA GLY A 339 -17.66 10.76 -6.82
C GLY A 339 -16.74 11.98 -6.71
N GLY A 340 -15.73 12.06 -7.57
CA GLY A 340 -14.82 13.19 -7.64
C GLY A 340 -15.44 14.41 -8.35
N ALA A 341 -14.95 15.60 -8.03
CA ALA A 341 -15.38 16.82 -8.72
C ALA A 341 -14.87 16.85 -10.18
N GLY A 342 -15.66 17.40 -11.09
CA GLY A 342 -15.30 17.62 -12.48
C GLY A 342 -15.62 19.04 -12.92
N GLY A 343 -14.75 19.68 -13.70
CA GLY A 343 -15.02 21.02 -14.24
C GLY A 343 -16.21 21.04 -15.19
N ILE A 344 -16.44 19.97 -15.97
CA ILE A 344 -17.62 19.81 -16.83
C ILE A 344 -18.61 18.82 -16.21
N VAL A 345 -18.15 17.60 -15.90
CA VAL A 345 -19.00 16.51 -15.40
C VAL A 345 -18.46 15.94 -14.11
N GLY A 346 -19.24 16.04 -13.03
CA GLY A 346 -18.90 15.39 -11.77
C GLY A 346 -18.92 13.86 -11.86
N GLY A 347 -18.05 13.21 -11.10
CA GLY A 347 -18.01 11.76 -10.99
C GLY A 347 -19.25 11.20 -10.29
N SER A 348 -19.66 9.98 -10.61
CA SER A 348 -20.76 9.32 -9.89
C SER A 348 -20.31 8.80 -8.53
N GLY A 349 -21.19 8.88 -7.53
CA GLY A 349 -20.98 8.21 -6.25
C GLY A 349 -21.12 6.69 -6.37
N GLY A 350 -20.38 5.97 -5.55
CA GLY A 350 -20.42 4.53 -5.45
C GLY A 350 -21.66 4.04 -4.71
N SER A 351 -22.12 2.83 -5.06
CA SER A 351 -23.18 2.16 -4.30
C SER A 351 -22.64 1.62 -2.97
N GLY A 352 -23.53 1.48 -1.99
CA GLY A 352 -23.20 0.72 -0.79
C GLY A 352 -23.06 -0.78 -1.06
N GLY A 353 -22.52 -1.51 -0.09
CA GLY A 353 -22.40 -2.96 -0.10
C GLY A 353 -23.57 -3.65 0.58
N ASN A 354 -23.90 -4.88 0.17
CA ASN A 354 -24.99 -5.63 0.79
C ASN A 354 -24.65 -6.02 2.24
N GLY A 355 -25.66 -6.10 3.09
CA GLY A 355 -25.52 -6.72 4.41
C GLY A 355 -25.27 -8.22 4.32
N GLY A 356 -24.58 -8.76 5.32
CA GLY A 356 -24.24 -10.17 5.41
C GLY A 356 -25.38 -11.03 5.93
N ASN A 357 -25.35 -12.32 5.61
CA ASN A 357 -26.41 -13.26 5.94
C ASN A 357 -26.25 -13.84 7.35
N SER A 358 -27.30 -14.50 7.85
CA SER A 358 -27.32 -15.25 9.10
C SER A 358 -28.14 -16.53 8.96
N ASN A 359 -27.66 -17.67 9.49
CA ASN A 359 -28.41 -18.92 9.39
C ASN A 359 -29.53 -19.02 10.45
N SER A 360 -29.29 -18.54 11.67
CA SER A 360 -30.26 -18.62 12.78
C SER A 360 -30.52 -17.31 13.54
N GLY A 361 -29.91 -16.20 13.10
CA GLY A 361 -30.18 -14.87 13.64
C GLY A 361 -30.50 -13.85 12.56
N THR A 362 -30.14 -12.58 12.75
CA THR A 362 -30.64 -11.48 11.91
C THR A 362 -29.64 -11.11 10.82
N GLY A 363 -30.10 -10.92 9.58
CA GLY A 363 -29.25 -10.37 8.52
C GLY A 363 -28.72 -8.98 8.84
N GLY A 364 -27.56 -8.64 8.28
CA GLY A 364 -26.92 -7.35 8.46
C GLY A 364 -27.57 -6.23 7.65
N ASN A 365 -27.35 -4.98 8.05
CA ASN A 365 -27.79 -3.82 7.30
C ASN A 365 -27.05 -3.68 5.96
N GLY A 366 -27.74 -3.20 4.93
CA GLY A 366 -27.10 -2.76 3.69
C GLY A 366 -26.38 -1.42 3.88
N GLY A 367 -25.24 -1.26 3.21
CA GLY A 367 -24.47 -0.03 3.19
C GLY A 367 -25.12 1.09 2.39
N SER A 368 -24.82 2.33 2.74
CA SER A 368 -25.30 3.51 2.03
C SER A 368 -24.55 3.75 0.72
N GLY A 369 -25.27 4.21 -0.31
CA GLY A 369 -24.64 4.82 -1.47
C GLY A 369 -24.17 6.23 -1.17
N ALA A 370 -23.21 6.73 -1.94
CA ALA A 370 -22.62 8.06 -1.74
C ALA A 370 -23.03 9.06 -2.83
N ASN A 371 -22.76 10.34 -2.57
CA ASN A 371 -23.03 11.41 -3.52
C ASN A 371 -22.07 11.37 -4.70
N GLY A 372 -22.53 11.81 -5.87
CA GLY A 372 -21.62 12.18 -6.96
C GLY A 372 -20.88 13.47 -6.65
N GLY A 373 -19.78 13.71 -7.36
CA GLY A 373 -19.04 14.94 -7.26
C GLY A 373 -19.69 16.08 -8.06
N LEU A 374 -19.30 17.30 -7.73
CA LEU A 374 -19.80 18.51 -8.36
C LEU A 374 -19.31 18.61 -9.82
N GLY A 375 -20.16 19.17 -10.69
CA GLY A 375 -19.83 19.59 -12.05
C GLY A 375 -20.99 20.34 -12.68
N VAL A 376 -20.76 21.00 -13.82
CA VAL A 376 -21.78 21.81 -14.53
C VAL A 376 -23.02 20.97 -14.90
N GLY A 377 -22.83 19.69 -15.20
CA GLY A 377 -23.91 18.74 -15.50
C GLY A 377 -24.64 18.11 -14.30
N GLY A 378 -24.33 18.50 -13.06
CA GLY A 378 -24.93 17.96 -11.84
C GLY A 378 -24.26 16.68 -11.28
N THR A 379 -24.74 16.20 -10.12
CA THR A 379 -24.18 15.06 -9.40
C THR A 379 -24.97 13.78 -9.69
N ARG A 380 -24.30 12.62 -9.82
CA ARG A 380 -24.98 11.30 -9.91
C ARG A 380 -24.71 10.49 -8.64
N ALA A 381 -25.74 10.26 -7.84
CA ALA A 381 -25.63 9.52 -6.58
C ALA A 381 -25.61 8.00 -6.76
N GLY A 382 -24.87 7.34 -5.90
CA GLY A 382 -24.86 5.89 -5.73
C GLY A 382 -26.11 5.39 -5.01
N ARG A 383 -26.47 4.14 -5.29
CA ARG A 383 -27.62 3.47 -4.68
C ARG A 383 -27.25 2.89 -3.32
N GLY A 384 -28.20 2.88 -2.39
CA GLY A 384 -28.09 2.06 -1.19
C GLY A 384 -28.24 0.57 -1.51
N ALA A 385 -27.73 -0.28 -0.63
CA ALA A 385 -27.69 -1.72 -0.82
C ALA A 385 -28.73 -2.48 0.01
N ARG A 386 -28.91 -3.77 -0.31
CA ARG A 386 -29.90 -4.63 0.38
C ARG A 386 -29.37 -5.08 1.74
N ALA A 387 -30.30 -5.32 2.67
CA ALA A 387 -29.99 -6.06 3.89
C ALA A 387 -29.69 -7.53 3.58
N GLY A 388 -28.98 -8.20 4.49
CA GLY A 388 -28.76 -9.64 4.44
C GLY A 388 -29.98 -10.44 4.92
N SER A 389 -29.94 -11.76 4.71
CA SER A 389 -31.01 -12.70 5.04
C SER A 389 -30.73 -13.48 6.33
N PRO A 390 -31.76 -13.82 7.16
CA PRO A 390 -33.15 -13.37 7.06
C PRO A 390 -33.26 -11.89 7.48
N PRO A 391 -34.17 -11.11 6.89
CA PRO A 391 -34.23 -9.65 7.05
C PRO A 391 -34.73 -9.16 8.42
N ASN A 392 -34.97 -10.07 9.38
CA ASN A 392 -35.52 -9.75 10.69
C ASN A 392 -34.55 -8.86 11.49
N GLY A 393 -34.51 -7.56 11.22
CA GLY A 393 -33.63 -6.59 11.89
C GLY A 393 -32.68 -5.82 10.96
N GLY A 394 -32.53 -6.24 9.70
CA GLY A 394 -31.66 -5.58 8.72
C GLY A 394 -32.40 -4.55 7.86
N THR A 395 -31.90 -3.31 7.81
CA THR A 395 -32.41 -2.24 6.94
C THR A 395 -31.58 -2.12 5.67
N GLY A 396 -32.24 -1.80 4.54
CA GLY A 396 -31.52 -1.40 3.33
C GLY A 396 -30.82 -0.06 3.51
N GLY A 397 -29.66 0.12 2.88
CA GLY A 397 -28.88 1.34 3.00
C GLY A 397 -29.56 2.55 2.33
N LYS A 398 -29.24 3.76 2.78
CA LYS A 398 -29.72 4.99 2.09
C LYS A 398 -28.97 5.19 0.78
N GLY A 399 -29.61 5.80 -0.23
CA GLY A 399 -28.89 6.29 -1.41
C GLY A 399 -28.16 7.59 -1.09
N GLY A 400 -27.29 8.04 -1.99
CA GLY A 400 -26.81 9.43 -1.95
C GLY A 400 -27.95 10.43 -2.19
N LEU A 401 -27.68 11.73 -2.09
CA LEU A 401 -28.64 12.79 -2.36
C LEU A 401 -29.23 12.63 -3.77
N ALA A 402 -30.56 12.49 -3.86
CA ALA A 402 -31.32 12.11 -5.06
C ALA A 402 -31.09 10.68 -5.61
N GLY A 403 -30.31 9.84 -4.93
CA GLY A 403 -30.10 8.43 -5.22
C GLY A 403 -31.19 7.53 -4.60
N ARG A 404 -31.50 6.40 -5.27
CA ARG A 404 -32.46 5.43 -4.73
C ARG A 404 -31.87 4.69 -3.52
N GLY A 405 -32.66 4.62 -2.44
CA GLY A 405 -32.36 3.77 -1.28
C GLY A 405 -32.35 2.28 -1.64
N GLY A 406 -31.61 1.51 -0.85
CA GLY A 406 -31.61 0.05 -0.88
C GLY A 406 -32.90 -0.53 -0.32
N ARG A 407 -33.29 -1.71 -0.82
CA ARG A 407 -34.49 -2.40 -0.36
C ARG A 407 -34.20 -3.14 0.96
N PRO A 408 -35.17 -3.25 1.88
CA PRO A 408 -35.13 -4.26 2.95
C PRO A 408 -34.93 -5.66 2.35
N GLY A 409 -34.36 -6.60 3.10
CA GLY A 409 -34.23 -7.98 2.62
C GLY A 409 -35.59 -8.66 2.46
N ASP A 410 -35.68 -9.64 1.56
CA ASP A 410 -36.92 -10.38 1.31
C ASP A 410 -37.19 -11.37 2.48
N PRO A 411 -38.44 -11.51 2.97
CA PRO A 411 -38.75 -12.44 4.06
C PRO A 411 -38.42 -13.88 3.66
N ALA A 412 -37.96 -14.68 4.63
CA ALA A 412 -37.65 -16.09 4.41
C ALA A 412 -38.88 -16.83 3.85
N ARG A 413 -38.70 -17.61 2.78
CA ARG A 413 -39.68 -18.59 2.31
C ARG A 413 -39.52 -19.90 3.06
#